data_AF-A0A959SKI0-F1
#
_entry.id   AF-A0A959SKI0-F1
#
_cell.length_a   1.000
_cell.length_b   1.000
_cell.length_c   1.000
_cell.angle_alpha   90.00
_cell.angle_beta   90.00
_cell.angle_gamma   90.00
#
_symmetry.space_group_name_H-M   'P 1'
#
loop_
_entity.id
_entity.type
_entity.pdbx_description
1 polymer ?
#
loop_
_entity_poly.entity_id
_entity_poly.type
_entity_poly.pdbx_seq_one_letter_code
_entity_poly.pdbx_strand_id
1 'polypeptide(L)'
;MGERSLVRELERLRRSVVMLQTEFRREHMDEGLIAEIEQQMDHGIAIDARCSGLVALVDALRETTLTPRAELHRDAARACERLKDAIEEVVSGVRS
;
A
#
# COMPACT_ATOMS: atom_id res chain seq x y z
N MET A 1 10.86 14.92 -1.90
CA MET A 1 10.29 14.81 -3.26
C MET A 1 9.42 16.03 -3.54
N GLY A 2 9.29 16.50 -4.80
CA GLY A 2 8.35 17.59 -5.12
C GLY A 2 6.89 17.12 -5.09
N GLU A 3 5.93 18.00 -4.74
CA GLU A 3 4.51 17.64 -4.56
C GLU A 3 3.89 16.91 -5.74
N ARG A 4 4.06 17.44 -6.96
CA ARG A 4 3.54 16.80 -8.19
C ARG A 4 4.12 15.41 -8.42
N SER A 5 5.38 15.20 -8.04
CA SER A 5 6.02 13.89 -8.13
C SER A 5 5.45 12.95 -7.06
N LEU A 6 5.30 13.44 -5.83
CA LEU A 6 4.74 12.65 -4.73
C LEU A 6 3.31 12.19 -5.03
N VAL A 7 2.45 13.08 -5.53
CA VAL A 7 1.08 12.72 -5.90
C VAL A 7 1.06 11.62 -6.96
N ARG A 8 1.96 11.67 -7.96
CA ARG A 8 2.03 10.63 -8.99
C ARG A 8 2.47 9.27 -8.43
N GLU A 9 3.47 9.26 -7.56
CA GLU A 9 3.91 8.02 -6.91
C GLU A 9 2.83 7.45 -5.99
N LEU A 10 2.13 8.30 -5.23
CA LEU A 10 1.01 7.87 -4.38
C LEU A 10 -0.17 7.34 -5.20
N GLU A 11 -0.50 7.94 -6.34
CA GLU A 11 -1.53 7.42 -7.25
C GLU A 11 -1.12 6.08 -7.89
N ARG A 12 0.18 5.87 -8.13
CA ARG A 12 0.71 4.58 -8.57
C ARG A 12 0.58 3.54 -7.46
N LEU A 13 1.01 3.86 -6.23
CA LEU A 13 0.88 3.01 -5.05
C LEU A 13 -0.57 2.60 -4.80
N ARG A 14 -1.49 3.56 -4.84
CA ARG A 14 -2.92 3.30 -4.70
C ARG A 14 -3.43 2.27 -5.71
N ARG A 15 -3.00 2.34 -6.97
CA ARG A 15 -3.43 1.38 -8.00
C ARG A 15 -2.91 -0.03 -7.70
N SER A 16 -1.64 -0.17 -7.34
CA SER A 16 -1.07 -1.48 -6.97
C SER A 16 -1.77 -2.06 -5.72
N VAL A 17 -2.07 -1.23 -4.72
CA VAL A 17 -2.81 -1.66 -3.51
C VAL A 17 -4.23 -2.11 -3.84
N VAL A 18 -4.95 -1.42 -4.72
CA VAL A 18 -6.31 -1.82 -5.17
C VAL A 18 -6.27 -3.12 -5.96
N MET A 19 -5.25 -3.32 -6.80
CA MET A 19 -5.07 -4.57 -7.53
C MET A 19 -4.82 -5.73 -6.56
N LEU A 20 -3.90 -5.54 -5.61
CA LEU A 20 -3.60 -6.54 -4.59
C LEU A 20 -4.81 -6.85 -3.71
N GLN A 21 -5.61 -5.84 -3.34
CA GLN A 21 -6.87 -6.05 -2.62
C GLN A 21 -7.84 -6.92 -3.42
N THR A 22 -7.91 -6.71 -4.73
CA THR A 22 -8.77 -7.49 -5.63
C THR A 22 -8.33 -8.96 -5.66
N GLU A 23 -7.03 -9.22 -5.71
CA GLU A 23 -6.48 -10.58 -5.65
C GLU A 23 -6.76 -11.25 -4.30
N PHE A 24 -6.58 -10.55 -3.17
CA PHE A 24 -6.94 -11.10 -1.86
C PHE A 24 -8.43 -11.41 -1.74
N ARG A 25 -9.31 -10.58 -2.31
CA ARG A 25 -10.76 -10.88 -2.36
C ARG A 25 -11.10 -12.10 -3.20
N ARG A 26 -10.20 -12.53 -4.10
CA ARG A 26 -10.28 -13.75 -4.90
C ARG A 26 -9.55 -14.94 -4.27
N GLU A 27 -9.13 -14.81 -3.01
CA GLU A 27 -8.33 -15.82 -2.30
C GLU A 27 -7.01 -16.16 -3.01
N HIS A 28 -6.45 -15.16 -3.69
CA HIS A 28 -5.18 -15.26 -4.39
C HIS A 28 -4.15 -14.33 -3.74
N MET A 29 -2.95 -14.86 -3.50
CA MET A 29 -1.81 -14.10 -3.01
C MET A 29 -0.84 -13.87 -4.16
N ASP A 30 -0.78 -12.63 -4.63
CA ASP A 30 0.15 -12.22 -5.68
C ASP A 30 1.40 -11.60 -5.04
N GLU A 31 2.44 -12.41 -4.89
CA GLU A 31 3.74 -11.99 -4.34
C GLU A 31 4.43 -10.92 -5.23
N GLY A 32 4.15 -10.92 -6.53
CA GLY A 32 4.68 -9.92 -7.46
C GLY A 32 4.13 -8.53 -7.17
N LEU A 33 2.83 -8.43 -6.87
CA LEU A 33 2.19 -7.17 -6.46
C LEU A 33 2.69 -6.67 -5.11
N ILE A 34 2.94 -7.57 -4.16
CA ILE A 34 3.53 -7.21 -2.85
C ILE A 34 4.92 -6.61 -3.06
N ALA A 35 5.77 -7.27 -3.85
CA ALA A 35 7.11 -6.77 -4.17
C ALA A 35 7.07 -5.44 -4.94
N GLU A 36 6.09 -5.24 -5.83
CA GLU A 36 5.92 -3.95 -6.52
C GLU A 36 5.58 -2.82 -5.52
N ILE A 37 4.69 -3.09 -4.57
CA ILE A 37 4.32 -2.13 -3.52
C ILE A 37 5.55 -1.76 -2.67
N GLU A 38 6.33 -2.75 -2.24
CA GLU A 38 7.59 -2.52 -1.51
C GLU A 38 8.57 -1.66 -2.33
N GLN A 39 8.76 -1.99 -3.61
CA GLN A 39 9.64 -1.23 -4.48
C GLN A 39 9.19 0.23 -4.66
N GLN A 40 7.88 0.48 -4.78
CA GLN A 40 7.34 1.83 -4.88
C GLN A 40 7.54 2.61 -3.58
N MET A 41 7.46 1.95 -2.41
CA MET A 41 7.79 2.56 -1.12
C MET A 41 9.25 3.00 -1.08
N ASP A 42 10.16 2.12 -1.49
CA ASP A 42 11.60 2.41 -1.54
C ASP A 42 11.95 3.50 -2.57
N HIS A 43 11.13 3.66 -3.62
CA HIS A 43 11.30 4.67 -4.65
C HIS A 43 10.80 6.07 -4.24
N GLY A 44 11.16 6.48 -3.03
CA GLY A 44 11.01 7.86 -2.58
C GLY A 44 9.78 8.14 -1.70
N ILE A 45 8.82 7.23 -1.59
CA ILE A 45 7.65 7.40 -0.71
C ILE A 45 8.08 7.24 0.75
N ALA A 46 8.85 6.20 1.09
CA ALA A 46 9.26 5.91 2.46
C ALA A 46 10.16 6.99 3.09
N ILE A 47 10.88 7.76 2.27
CA ILE A 47 11.76 8.85 2.73
C ILE A 47 11.03 10.20 2.86
N ASP A 48 9.80 10.33 2.34
CA ASP A 48 9.03 11.56 2.46
C ASP A 48 8.28 11.58 3.80
N ALA A 49 8.55 12.58 4.64
CA ALA A 49 7.99 12.65 5.99
C ALA A 49 6.46 12.60 6.04
N ARG A 50 5.78 13.10 4.99
CA ARG A 50 4.32 13.09 4.86
C ARG A 50 3.75 11.67 4.70
N CYS A 51 4.59 10.71 4.29
CA CYS A 51 4.23 9.33 4.02
C CYS A 51 4.68 8.35 5.12
N SER A 52 5.20 8.85 6.23
CA SER A 52 5.68 8.01 7.35
C SER A 52 4.64 7.01 7.85
N GLY A 53 3.36 7.38 7.89
CA GLY A 53 2.26 6.49 8.25
C GLY A 53 2.02 5.35 7.24
N LEU A 54 2.39 5.54 5.97
CA LEU A 54 2.21 4.52 4.93
C LEU A 54 3.21 3.37 5.08
N VAL A 55 4.43 3.65 5.56
CA VAL A 55 5.48 2.65 5.78
C VAL A 55 4.99 1.57 6.75
N ALA A 56 4.48 1.99 7.91
CA ALA A 56 3.98 1.06 8.92
C ALA A 56 2.80 0.20 8.41
N LEU A 57 1.97 0.74 7.52
CA LEU A 57 0.85 0.00 6.93
C LEU A 57 1.31 -1.03 5.90
N VAL A 58 2.34 -0.71 5.10
CA VAL A 58 2.95 -1.66 4.16
C VAL A 58 3.68 -2.78 4.91
N ASP A 59 4.42 -2.45 5.96
CA ASP A 59 5.09 -3.45 6.80
C ASP A 59 4.06 -4.42 7.43
N ALA A 60 2.96 -3.90 7.98
CA ALA A 60 1.90 -4.73 8.54
C ALA A 60 1.18 -5.60 7.50
N LEU A 61 1.04 -5.10 6.26
CA LEU A 61 0.51 -5.88 5.15
C LEU A 61 1.44 -7.04 4.79
N ARG A 62 2.75 -6.79 4.74
CA ARG A 62 3.78 -7.80 4.49
C ARG A 62 3.82 -8.86 5.60
N GLU A 63 3.80 -8.44 6.86
CA GLU A 63 3.76 -9.38 7.99
C GLU A 63 2.52 -10.29 7.93
N THR A 64 1.38 -9.73 7.49
CA THR A 64 0.13 -10.47 7.31
C THR A 64 0.25 -11.58 6.26
N THR A 65 1.04 -11.38 5.20
CA THR A 65 1.19 -12.35 4.10
C THR A 65 2.24 -13.42 4.39
N LEU A 66 3.18 -13.17 5.31
CA LEU A 66 4.23 -14.12 5.69
C LEU A 66 3.73 -15.26 6.61
N THR A 67 2.58 -15.09 7.26
CA THR A 67 2.07 -16.04 8.25
C THR A 67 0.83 -16.79 7.73
N PRO A 68 0.91 -18.10 7.44
CA PRO A 68 -0.25 -18.88 7.01
C PRO A 68 -1.34 -18.90 8.10
N ARG A 69 -2.52 -18.37 7.78
CA ARG A 69 -3.69 -18.36 8.68
C ARG A 69 -4.99 -18.46 7.90
N ALA A 70 -6.02 -19.04 8.51
CA ALA A 70 -7.32 -19.26 7.87
C ALA A 70 -7.97 -17.95 7.37
N GLU A 71 -7.71 -16.83 8.04
CA GLU A 71 -8.27 -15.52 7.70
C GLU A 71 -7.32 -14.63 6.88
N LEU A 72 -6.20 -15.17 6.37
CA LEU A 72 -5.14 -14.38 5.70
C LEU A 72 -5.69 -13.46 4.63
N HIS A 73 -6.47 -13.99 3.68
CA HIS A 73 -7.00 -13.24 2.56
C HIS A 73 -7.95 -12.12 3.01
N ARG A 74 -8.79 -12.38 4.03
CA ARG A 74 -9.73 -11.39 4.58
C ARG A 74 -8.97 -10.27 5.29
N ASP A 75 -7.98 -10.63 6.10
CA ASP A 75 -7.18 -9.67 6.87
C ASP A 75 -6.30 -8.83 5.95
N ALA A 76 -5.68 -9.46 4.94
CA ALA A 76 -4.89 -8.78 3.93
C ALA A 76 -5.75 -7.81 3.11
N ALA A 77 -6.95 -8.22 2.68
CA ALA A 77 -7.89 -7.33 1.99
C ALA A 77 -8.31 -6.11 2.83
N ARG A 78 -8.46 -6.28 4.15
CA ARG A 78 -8.73 -5.18 5.10
C ARG A 78 -7.50 -4.28 5.30
N ALA A 79 -6.30 -4.86 5.35
CA ALA A 79 -5.06 -4.10 5.42
C ALA A 79 -4.86 -3.25 4.16
N CYS A 80 -5.13 -3.79 2.97
CA CYS A 80 -5.12 -3.03 1.72
C CYS A 80 -6.15 -1.89 1.73
N GLU A 81 -7.35 -2.09 2.30
CA GLU A 81 -8.34 -1.02 2.43
C GLU A 81 -7.82 0.15 3.27
N ARG A 82 -7.25 -0.15 4.46
CA ARG A 82 -6.66 0.88 5.33
C ARG A 82 -5.51 1.62 4.67
N LEU A 83 -4.64 0.90 3.95
CA LEU A 83 -3.53 1.49 3.21
C LEU A 83 -4.04 2.41 2.10
N LYS A 84 -5.07 2.00 1.35
CA LYS A 84 -5.71 2.82 0.33
C LYS A 84 -6.26 4.12 0.92
N ASP A 85 -6.99 4.04 2.03
CA ASP A 85 -7.58 5.21 2.69
C ASP A 85 -6.50 6.18 3.18
N ALA A 86 -5.41 5.67 3.77
CA ALA A 86 -4.28 6.48 4.20
C ALA A 86 -3.56 7.17 3.03
N ILE A 87 -3.42 6.48 1.89
CA ILE A 87 -2.85 7.09 0.67
C ILE A 87 -3.75 8.24 0.19
N GLU A 88 -5.07 8.05 0.18
CA GLU A 88 -6.03 9.08 -0.24
C GLU A 88 -6.02 10.31 0.69
N GLU A 89 -5.82 10.10 2.00
CA GLU A 89 -5.62 11.17 2.97
C GLU A 89 -4.36 11.99 2.67
N VAL A 90 -3.22 11.31 2.46
CA VAL A 90 -1.95 11.99 2.11
C VAL A 90 -2.07 12.74 0.79
N VAL A 91 -2.67 12.14 -0.23
CA VAL A 91 -2.89 12.80 -1.53
C VAL A 91 -3.74 14.05 -1.39
N SER A 92 -4.79 13.99 -0.56
CA SER A 92 -5.68 15.14 -0.32
C SER A 92 -4.94 16.27 0.41
N GLY A 93 -4.13 15.93 1.43
CA GLY A 93 -3.34 16.91 2.18
C GLY A 93 -2.16 17.51 1.39
N VAL A 94 -1.65 16.83 0.36
CA VAL A 94 -0.61 17.39 -0.54
C VAL A 94 -1.22 18.36 -1.58
N ARG A 95 -2.51 18.24 -1.86
CA ARG A 95 -3.23 19.07 -2.86
C ARG A 95 -3.86 20.34 -2.27
N SER A 96 -4.01 20.40 -0.94
CA SER A 96 -4.57 21.53 -0.20
C SER A 96 -3.55 22.63 0.04
#